data_AF-A0A371GX22-F1
#
_entry.id   AF-A0A371GX22-F1
#
_cell.length_a   1.000
_cell.length_b   1.000
_cell.length_c   1.000
_cell.angle_alpha   90.00
_cell.angle_beta   90.00
_cell.angle_gamma   90.00
#
_symmetry.space_group_name_H-M   'P 1'
#
loop_
_entity.id
_entity.type
_entity.pdbx_description
1 polymer ?
#
loop_
_entity_poly.entity_id
_entity_poly.type
_entity_poly.pdbx_seq_one_letter_code
_entity_poly.pdbx_strand_id
1 'polypeptide(L)'
;MPFAIDNYKDEILCDVLDCKVTQKGYTNCLSFIYNELKITLTPLSPKQVCKDQIKMRKVRECEESEEKKNERTKEKSEQKNEKSKRKKSIQKRKSK
;
A
#
# COMPACT_ATOMS: atom_id res chain seq x y z
N MET A 1 -21.66 -2.68 2.93
CA MET A 1 -20.37 -2.79 3.64
C MET A 1 -20.05 -1.40 4.19
N PRO A 2 -20.28 -1.11 5.49
CA PRO A 2 -19.94 0.19 6.03
C PRO A 2 -18.44 0.20 6.35
N PHE A 3 -17.70 1.08 5.69
CA PHE A 3 -16.33 1.38 6.08
C PHE A 3 -16.44 2.33 7.28
N ALA A 4 -16.15 1.82 8.48
CA ALA A 4 -15.97 2.66 9.64
C ALA A 4 -14.71 3.49 9.41
N ILE A 5 -14.88 4.78 9.15
CA ILE A 5 -13.78 5.73 9.29
C ILE A 5 -13.65 5.91 10.80
N ASP A 6 -12.86 5.04 11.42
CA ASP A 6 -12.48 5.22 12.82
C ASP A 6 -11.98 6.64 12.99
N ASN A 7 -12.49 7.32 14.02
CA ASN A 7 -12.24 8.73 14.27
C ASN A 7 -10.74 8.99 14.22
N TYR A 8 -10.30 9.70 13.18
CA TYR A 8 -8.91 10.11 13.02
C TYR A 8 -8.63 11.11 14.14
N LYS A 9 -7.93 10.67 15.18
CA LYS A 9 -7.51 11.56 16.25
C LYS A 9 -6.49 12.51 15.62
N ASP A 10 -6.80 13.80 15.65
CA ASP A 10 -5.99 14.92 15.14
C ASP A 10 -4.59 15.04 15.82
N GLU A 11 -4.17 14.06 16.62
CA GLU A 11 -2.97 14.04 17.46
C GLU A 11 -1.65 14.08 16.66
N ILE A 12 -1.64 13.74 15.35
CA ILE A 12 -0.41 13.75 14.54
C ILE A 12 -0.09 15.16 13.96
N LEU A 13 -1.05 16.08 13.95
CA LEU A 13 -0.85 17.40 13.33
C LEU A 13 -0.31 18.47 14.31
N CYS A 14 -0.20 18.14 15.60
CA CYS A 14 0.09 19.11 16.66
C CYS A 14 1.58 19.45 16.84
N ASP A 15 2.50 18.65 16.30
CA ASP A 15 3.95 18.86 16.55
C ASP A 15 4.60 19.91 15.63
N VAL A 16 3.93 20.34 14.54
CA VAL A 16 4.51 21.20 13.50
C VAL A 16 3.72 22.51 13.25
N LEU A 17 2.48 22.61 13.75
CA LEU A 17 1.59 23.74 13.47
C LEU A 17 1.38 24.63 14.70
N ASP A 18 1.50 25.94 14.51
CA ASP A 18 1.02 26.94 15.47
C ASP A 18 -0.47 26.70 15.71
N CYS A 19 -0.80 26.34 16.95
CA CYS A 19 -1.91 25.45 17.33
C CYS A 19 -3.33 26.03 17.19
N LYS A 20 -3.58 26.98 16.28
CA LYS A 20 -4.92 27.49 15.96
C LYS A 20 -5.55 26.66 14.85
N VAL A 21 -5.86 25.41 15.18
CA VAL A 21 -6.65 24.52 14.32
C VAL A 21 -8.14 24.83 14.50
N THR A 22 -8.82 25.20 13.43
CA THR A 22 -10.28 25.39 13.40
C THR A 22 -10.90 24.28 12.58
N GLN A 23 -11.65 23.38 13.24
CA GLN A 23 -12.38 22.31 12.57
C GLN A 23 -13.84 22.72 12.36
N LYS A 24 -14.28 22.72 11.11
CA LYS A 24 -15.68 23.00 10.78
C LYS A 24 -16.44 21.67 10.71
N GLY A 25 -17.03 21.26 11.84
CA GLY A 25 -17.64 19.93 12.01
C GLY A 25 -18.72 19.54 10.98
N TYR A 26 -19.37 20.50 10.32
CA TYR A 26 -20.36 20.22 9.27
C TYR A 26 -19.73 19.94 7.90
N THR A 27 -18.62 20.58 7.55
CA THR A 27 -17.99 20.48 6.23
C THR A 27 -16.72 19.64 6.24
N ASN A 28 -16.34 19.04 7.38
CA ASN A 28 -15.08 18.33 7.58
C ASN A 28 -13.85 19.11 7.06
N CYS A 29 -13.91 20.44 7.11
CA CYS A 29 -12.80 21.29 6.69
C CYS A 29 -11.94 21.58 7.92
N LEU A 30 -10.62 21.48 7.73
CA LEU A 30 -9.63 21.81 8.75
C LEU A 30 -8.86 23.03 8.30
N SER A 31 -8.84 24.09 9.11
CA SER A 31 -8.02 25.27 8.83
C SER A 31 -6.97 25.46 9.91
N PHE A 32 -5.76 25.83 9.53
CA PHE A 32 -4.66 26.11 10.45
C PHE A 32 -3.73 27.18 9.88
N ILE A 33 -2.83 27.70 10.72
CA ILE A 33 -1.78 28.63 10.31
C ILE A 33 -0.45 27.88 10.33
N TYR A 34 0.32 27.98 9.25
CA TYR A 34 1.67 27.44 9.16
C TYR A 34 2.54 28.49 8.46
N ASN A 35 3.63 28.91 9.10
CA ASN A 35 4.51 29.98 8.62
C ASN A 35 3.73 31.27 8.26
N GLU A 36 2.87 31.74 9.17
CA GLU A 36 1.99 32.91 8.97
C GLU A 36 0.95 32.77 7.83
N LEU A 37 0.90 31.64 7.12
CA LEU A 37 -0.06 31.36 6.06
C LEU A 37 -1.25 30.53 6.58
N LYS A 38 -2.46 30.99 6.28
CA LYS A 38 -3.69 30.23 6.59
C LYS A 38 -3.93 29.15 5.54
N ILE A 39 -3.72 27.90 5.92
CA ILE A 39 -3.96 26.72 5.09
C ILE A 39 -5.33 26.14 5.45
N THR A 40 -6.10 25.73 4.43
CA THR A 40 -7.39 25.06 4.62
C THR A 40 -7.39 23.73 3.88
N LEU A 41 -7.51 22.64 4.62
CA LEU A 41 -7.76 21.30 4.10
C LEU A 41 -9.26 21.15 3.91
N THR A 42 -9.68 21.01 2.66
CA THR A 42 -11.06 20.69 2.30
C THR A 42 -11.19 19.20 2.02
N PRO A 43 -12.31 18.57 2.40
CA PRO A 43 -12.53 17.17 2.07
C PRO A 43 -12.57 16.99 0.54
N LEU A 44 -12.07 15.86 0.08
CA LEU A 44 -12.18 15.47 -1.32
C LEU A 44 -13.64 15.26 -1.70
N SER A 45 -14.00 15.64 -2.92
CA SER A 45 -15.32 15.32 -3.45
C SER A 45 -15.49 13.80 -3.63
N PRO A 46 -16.73 13.27 -3.53
CA PRO A 46 -16.98 11.85 -3.77
C PRO A 46 -16.46 11.35 -5.12
N LYS A 47 -16.44 12.22 -6.15
CA LYS A 47 -15.90 11.90 -7.47
C LYS A 47 -14.37 11.72 -7.45
N GLN A 48 -13.65 12.54 -6.69
CA GLN A 48 -12.20 12.40 -6.51
C GLN A 48 -11.88 11.12 -5.74
N VAL A 49 -12.55 10.92 -4.61
CA VAL A 49 -12.39 9.72 -3.77
C VAL A 49 -12.63 8.45 -4.60
N CYS A 50 -13.66 8.42 -5.45
CA CYS A 50 -13.95 7.29 -6.31
C CYS A 50 -12.80 6.99 -7.30
N LYS A 51 -12.26 8.02 -7.97
CA LYS A 51 -11.11 7.86 -8.88
C LYS A 51 -9.89 7.31 -8.15
N ASP A 52 -9.60 7.84 -6.97
CA ASP A 52 -8.45 7.43 -6.18
C ASP A 52 -8.60 5.99 -5.68
N GLN A 53 -9.79 5.61 -5.21
CA GLN A 53 -10.08 4.23 -4.79
C GLN A 53 -9.95 3.25 -5.96
N ILE A 54 -10.41 3.60 -7.16
CA ILE A 54 -10.23 2.76 -8.35
C ILE A 54 -8.74 2.59 -8.66
N LYS A 55 -7.96 3.67 -8.61
CA LYS A 55 -6.52 3.61 -8.85
C LYS A 55 -5.81 2.72 -7.81
N MET A 56 -6.13 2.89 -6.52
CA MET A 56 -5.55 2.09 -5.44
C MET A 56 -5.89 0.59 -5.58
N ARG A 57 -7.13 0.25 -5.96
CA ARG A 57 -7.51 -1.16 -6.22
C ARG A 57 -6.67 -1.76 -7.35
N LYS A 58 -6.52 -1.03 -8.46
CA LYS A 58 -5.71 -1.50 -9.59
C LYS A 58 -4.25 -1.73 -9.20
N VAL A 59 -3.66 -0.82 -8.40
CA VAL A 59 -2.28 -0.98 -7.90
C VAL A 59 -2.16 -2.26 -7.08
N ARG A 60 -3.08 -2.50 -6.14
CA ARG A 60 -3.07 -3.71 -5.30
C ARG A 60 -3.21 -4.99 -6.12
N GLU A 61 -4.13 -5.01 -7.09
CA GLU A 61 -4.31 -6.16 -7.99
C GLU A 61 -3.05 -6.43 -8.84
N CYS A 62 -2.39 -5.37 -9.31
CA CYS A 62 -1.12 -5.51 -10.04
C CYS A 62 -0.03 -6.09 -9.14
N GLU A 63 0.18 -5.53 -7.94
CA GLU A 63 1.17 -6.01 -6.97
C GLU A 63 0.95 -7.49 -6.62
N GLU A 64 -0.28 -7.88 -6.28
CA GLU A 64 -0.62 -9.28 -5.99
C GLU A 64 -0.36 -10.21 -7.20
N SER A 65 -0.60 -9.73 -8.41
CA SER A 65 -0.35 -10.52 -9.63
C SER A 65 1.14 -10.71 -9.90
N GLU A 66 1.96 -9.70 -9.60
CA GLU A 66 3.42 -9.75 -9.75
C GLU A 66 4.06 -10.64 -8.68
N GLU A 67 3.59 -10.56 -7.43
CA GLU A 67 4.03 -11.48 -6.36
C GLU A 67 3.78 -12.94 -6.73
N LYS A 68 2.56 -13.28 -7.20
CA LYS A 68 2.22 -14.64 -7.65
C LYS A 68 3.07 -15.10 -8.82
N LYS A 69 3.45 -14.21 -9.74
CA LYS A 69 4.38 -14.55 -10.84
C LYS A 69 5.77 -14.84 -10.30
N ASN A 70 6.28 -14.00 -9.40
CA ASN A 70 7.60 -14.16 -8.81
C ASN A 70 7.72 -15.47 -8.03
N GLU A 71 6.70 -15.81 -7.23
CA GLU A 71 6.62 -17.07 -6.49
C GLU A 71 6.64 -18.29 -7.43
N ARG A 72 5.80 -18.31 -8.47
CA ARG A 72 5.80 -19.38 -9.49
C ARG A 72 7.15 -19.52 -10.21
N THR A 73 7.86 -18.42 -10.40
CA THR A 73 9.16 -18.40 -11.08
C THR A 73 10.24 -19.00 -10.18
N LYS A 74 10.19 -18.68 -8.88
CA LYS A 74 11.08 -19.25 -7.86
C LYS A 74 10.87 -20.75 -7.72
N GLU A 75 9.62 -21.22 -7.58
CA GLU A 75 9.31 -22.66 -7.51
C GLU A 75 9.81 -23.43 -8.73
N LYS A 76 9.61 -22.90 -9.94
CA LYS A 76 10.12 -23.52 -11.18
C LYS A 76 11.64 -23.61 -11.20
N SER A 77 12.34 -22.62 -10.66
CA SER A 77 13.80 -22.60 -10.59
C SER A 77 14.34 -23.63 -9.59
N GLU A 78 13.66 -23.78 -8.45
CA GLU A 78 14.00 -24.75 -7.40
C GLU A 78 13.80 -26.19 -7.90
N GLN A 79 12.66 -26.46 -8.57
CA GLN A 79 12.40 -27.78 -9.16
C GLN A 79 13.43 -28.16 -10.24
N LYS A 80 13.91 -27.20 -11.06
CA LYS A 80 14.97 -27.44 -12.05
C LYS A 80 16.30 -27.77 -11.39
N ASN A 81 16.63 -27.07 -10.30
CA ASN A 81 17.85 -27.30 -9.53
C ASN A 81 17.84 -28.66 -8.81
N GLU A 82 16.69 -29.10 -8.30
CA GLU A 82 16.58 -30.42 -7.66
C GLU A 82 16.71 -31.56 -8.69
N LYS A 83 16.04 -31.42 -9.85
CA LYS A 83 16.11 -32.41 -10.95
C LYS A 83 17.55 -32.57 -11.47
N SER A 84 18.29 -31.48 -11.61
CA SER A 84 19.69 -31.51 -12.06
C SER A 84 20.62 -32.15 -11.02
N LYS A 85 20.43 -31.87 -9.72
CA LYS A 85 21.15 -32.56 -8.63
C LYS A 85 20.88 -34.08 -8.63
N ARG A 86 19.62 -34.51 -8.80
CA ARG A 86 19.26 -35.94 -8.89
C ARG A 86 19.95 -36.63 -10.07
N LYS A 87 19.91 -36.04 -11.27
CA LYS A 87 20.60 -36.59 -12.46
C LYS A 87 22.11 -36.78 -12.22
N LYS A 88 22.76 -35.79 -11.61
CA LYS A 88 24.21 -35.84 -11.30
C LYS A 88 24.55 -36.95 -10.28
N SER A 89 23.68 -37.17 -9.30
CA SER A 89 23.85 -38.24 -8.30
C SER A 89 23.69 -39.65 -8.89
N ILE A 90 22.76 -39.84 -9.83
CA ILE A 90 22.53 -41.11 -10.52
C ILE A 90 23.73 -41.45 -11.42
N GLN A 91 24.26 -40.45 -12.13
CA GLN A 91 25.40 -40.66 -13.03
C GLN A 91 26.67 -41.09 -12.28
N LYS A 92 26.94 -40.49 -11.12
CA LYS A 92 28.06 -40.90 -10.23
C LYS A 92 27.96 -42.33 -9.71
N ARG A 93 26.75 -42.87 -9.54
CA ARG A 93 26.53 -44.25 -9.09
C ARG A 93 26.70 -45.28 -10.20
N LYS A 94 26.54 -44.89 -11.47
CA LYS A 94 26.72 -45.78 -12.64
C LYS A 94 28.17 -45.89 -13.10
N SER A 95 29.03 -44.97 -12.69
CA SER A 95 30.46 -44.93 -13.02
C SER A 95 31.34 -45.60 -11.97
N LYS A 96 30.77 -46.41 -11.08
CA LYS A 96 31.41 -47.07 -9.94
C LYS A 96 31.08 -48.55 -9.98
#